data_AF-A0A419F6V1-F1
#
_entry.id   AF-A0A419F6V1-F1
#
_cell.length_a   1.000
_cell.length_b   1.000
_cell.length_c   1.000
_cell.angle_alpha   90.00
_cell.angle_beta   90.00
_cell.angle_gamma   90.00
#
_symmetry.space_group_name_H-M   'P 1'
#
loop_
_entity.id
_entity.type
_entity.pdbx_description
1 polymer ?
#
loop_
_entity_poly.entity_id
_entity_poly.type
_entity_poly.pdbx_seq_one_letter_code
_entity_poly.pdbx_strand_id
1 'polypeptide(L)'
;MNKWGNYGTGDGQFFNPYGIAVHSGSVYVAEVNNCRVQKFAMGDGVGDACDNCPADPNLDQADSDSDGMGDACDICPLDADNDADNDGICGDVDPCPDDASNDADGDTVCGGVDNCPTIANSDQTDSDGDGVGDACDPCPDDADNDADGDGICGDVDNCPGDANTDQADGDVDDIGDVCDNCAETPNADQTDSDEDGLGDACDDCPLDPDNDADGDGVCGNVDACPSEDATGFDADENGCIDNVEGLTTIINTLPDDVLSDETKTSLISKVEAAQRSIDRDKDNAAIGQLNAFINEVNAQTGNKISSEVAAMLIAYAQNIIAQVEQNDIF
;
A
#
# COMPACT_ATOMS: atom_id res chain seq x y z
N MET A 1 -21.27 51.76 19.43
CA MET A 1 -22.58 52.19 20.02
C MET A 1 -22.33 53.10 21.22
N ASN A 2 -22.37 54.43 21.04
CA ASN A 2 -22.24 55.39 22.15
C ASN A 2 -23.59 56.10 22.39
N LYS A 3 -24.52 55.42 23.08
CA LYS A 3 -25.77 56.06 23.53
C LYS A 3 -25.47 56.96 24.73
N TRP A 4 -25.42 58.27 24.55
CA TRP A 4 -25.52 59.27 25.61
C TRP A 4 -27.00 59.67 25.81
N GLY A 5 -27.39 60.14 27.00
CA GLY A 5 -28.77 60.61 27.23
C GLY A 5 -29.57 59.97 28.38
N ASN A 6 -28.98 59.11 29.22
CA ASN A 6 -29.71 58.45 30.30
C ASN A 6 -29.70 59.27 31.61
N TYR A 7 -30.69 59.06 32.48
CA TYR A 7 -30.74 59.74 33.78
C TYR A 7 -29.59 59.29 34.70
N GLY A 8 -28.86 60.23 35.30
CA GLY A 8 -27.82 59.91 36.27
C GLY A 8 -26.83 61.04 36.52
N THR A 9 -25.72 60.69 37.17
CA THR A 9 -24.67 61.63 37.61
C THR A 9 -23.31 61.36 36.98
N GLY A 10 -23.15 60.25 36.23
CA GLY A 10 -21.92 59.89 35.51
C GLY A 10 -21.75 60.60 34.16
N ASP A 11 -20.60 60.41 33.51
CA ASP A 11 -20.33 60.98 32.18
C ASP A 11 -21.31 60.40 31.13
N GLY A 12 -21.87 61.27 30.30
CA GLY A 12 -22.91 60.91 29.32
C GLY A 12 -24.31 60.65 29.92
N GLN A 13 -24.46 60.78 31.25
CA GLN A 13 -25.74 60.77 31.96
C GLN A 13 -26.15 62.19 32.36
N PHE A 14 -27.46 62.45 32.42
CA PHE A 14 -28.00 63.78 32.69
C PHE A 14 -29.03 63.81 33.83
N PHE A 15 -28.98 64.84 34.67
CA PHE A 15 -30.03 65.15 35.63
C PHE A 15 -30.49 66.60 35.45
N ASN A 16 -31.65 66.74 34.80
CA ASN A 16 -32.28 68.02 34.47
C ASN A 16 -31.40 68.90 33.54
N PRO A 17 -31.12 68.46 32.30
CA PRO A 17 -30.39 69.26 31.31
C PRO A 17 -31.20 70.51 30.94
N TYR A 18 -30.54 71.67 30.91
CA TYR A 18 -31.19 72.98 30.75
C TYR A 18 -30.83 73.69 29.45
N GLY A 19 -29.62 73.46 28.93
CA GLY A 19 -29.17 74.09 27.69
C GLY A 19 -28.16 73.24 26.94
N ILE A 20 -28.21 73.32 25.62
CA ILE A 20 -27.25 72.70 24.71
C ILE A 20 -26.64 73.79 23.82
N ALA A 21 -25.32 73.73 23.64
CA ALA A 21 -24.59 74.61 22.74
C ALA A 21 -23.56 73.80 21.95
N VAL A 22 -23.27 74.22 20.71
CA VAL A 22 -22.23 73.61 19.89
C VAL A 22 -21.17 74.68 19.63
N HIS A 23 -19.90 74.36 19.89
CA HIS A 23 -18.79 75.26 19.65
C HIS A 23 -17.46 74.50 19.45
N SER A 24 -16.76 74.79 18.35
CA SER A 24 -15.41 74.25 18.07
C SER A 24 -15.35 72.72 18.13
N GLY A 25 -16.17 72.03 17.32
CA GLY A 25 -16.19 70.57 17.23
C GLY A 25 -16.60 69.89 18.54
N SER A 26 -17.47 70.51 19.33
CA SER A 26 -17.93 69.94 20.58
C SER A 26 -19.34 70.37 20.96
N VAL A 27 -20.11 69.44 21.52
CA VAL A 27 -21.40 69.68 22.15
C VAL A 27 -21.17 69.95 23.63
N TYR A 28 -21.76 71.02 24.14
CA TYR A 28 -21.77 71.37 25.55
C TYR A 28 -23.19 71.25 26.07
N VAL A 29 -23.40 70.44 27.10
CA VAL A 29 -24.71 70.28 27.75
C VAL A 29 -24.61 70.81 29.18
N ALA A 30 -25.37 71.86 29.49
CA ALA A 30 -25.47 72.44 30.82
C ALA A 30 -26.60 71.78 31.62
N GLU A 31 -26.30 71.38 32.86
CA GLU A 31 -27.21 70.66 33.74
C GLU A 31 -27.47 71.45 35.03
N VAL A 32 -28.73 71.50 35.45
CA VAL A 32 -29.14 72.25 36.65
C VAL A 32 -28.94 71.43 37.91
N ASN A 33 -29.35 70.16 37.93
CA ASN A 33 -29.33 69.38 39.19
C ASN A 33 -27.97 68.74 39.47
N ASN A 34 -27.20 68.46 38.42
CA ASN A 34 -25.80 68.05 38.54
C ASN A 34 -24.83 69.25 38.65
N CYS A 35 -25.33 70.49 38.51
CA CYS A 35 -24.55 71.73 38.60
C CYS A 35 -23.26 71.73 37.75
N ARG A 36 -23.30 71.16 36.54
CA ARG A 36 -22.12 71.03 35.66
C ARG A 36 -22.45 71.33 34.20
N VAL A 37 -21.41 71.52 33.40
CA VAL A 37 -21.49 71.47 31.94
C VAL A 37 -20.62 70.32 31.47
N GLN A 38 -21.19 69.39 30.69
CA GLN A 38 -20.44 68.32 30.04
C GLN A 38 -20.08 68.73 28.62
N LYS A 39 -18.82 68.51 28.23
CA LYS A 39 -18.31 68.73 26.86
C LYS A 39 -18.12 67.37 26.18
N PHE A 40 -18.66 67.22 24.99
CA PHE A 40 -18.52 66.05 24.14
C PHE A 40 -17.81 66.50 22.86
N ALA A 41 -16.59 66.01 22.61
CA ALA A 41 -15.91 66.26 21.35
C ALA A 41 -16.64 65.52 20.22
N MET A 42 -16.86 66.19 19.10
CA MET A 42 -17.51 65.67 17.89
C MET A 42 -16.47 65.21 16.86
N GLY A 43 -15.28 64.80 17.31
CA GLY A 43 -14.16 64.57 16.38
C GLY A 43 -13.80 65.85 15.62
N ASP A 44 -13.82 65.78 14.29
CA ASP A 44 -13.48 66.84 13.34
C ASP A 44 -14.60 67.84 13.04
N GLY A 45 -15.81 67.61 13.57
CA GLY A 45 -16.98 68.45 13.35
C GLY A 45 -17.96 67.91 12.31
N VAL A 46 -17.69 66.75 11.73
CA VAL A 46 -18.64 65.94 10.96
C VAL A 46 -19.31 64.95 11.92
N GLY A 47 -20.60 64.65 11.71
CA GLY A 47 -21.30 63.71 12.59
C GLY A 47 -21.12 62.29 12.08
N ASP A 48 -20.84 61.31 12.96
CA ASP A 48 -20.51 59.91 12.63
C ASP A 48 -21.40 59.23 11.57
N ALA A 49 -22.66 59.66 11.43
CA ALA A 49 -23.60 59.10 10.45
C ALA A 49 -23.35 59.57 9.01
N CYS A 50 -22.63 60.68 8.84
CA CYS A 50 -22.26 61.29 7.57
C CYS A 50 -20.73 61.46 7.47
N ASP A 51 -19.98 60.83 8.38
CA ASP A 51 -18.53 60.91 8.47
C ASP A 51 -17.94 59.68 7.75
N ASN A 52 -17.25 59.89 6.63
CA ASN A 52 -16.59 58.82 5.89
C ASN A 52 -15.25 58.38 6.52
N CYS A 53 -14.79 59.05 7.58
CA CYS A 53 -13.67 58.62 8.43
C CYS A 53 -13.91 58.87 9.93
N PRO A 54 -14.81 58.11 10.59
CA PRO A 54 -15.21 58.37 12.00
C PRO A 54 -14.07 58.36 13.03
N ALA A 55 -12.95 57.71 12.70
CA ALA A 55 -11.77 57.62 13.55
C ALA A 55 -10.69 58.66 13.21
N ASP A 56 -10.67 59.16 11.98
CA ASP A 56 -9.58 59.96 11.41
C ASP A 56 -10.12 61.33 10.94
N PRO A 57 -9.82 62.42 11.68
CA PRO A 57 -10.37 63.74 11.40
C PRO A 57 -10.19 64.24 9.96
N ASN A 58 -11.28 64.44 9.21
CA ASN A 58 -11.29 64.93 7.83
C ASN A 58 -12.52 65.82 7.53
N LEU A 59 -12.48 67.07 8.01
CA LEU A 59 -13.59 68.03 7.90
C LEU A 59 -14.05 68.32 6.46
N ASP A 60 -13.18 68.17 5.47
CA ASP A 60 -13.52 68.34 4.05
C ASP A 60 -14.26 67.13 3.45
N GLN A 61 -14.22 65.98 4.13
CA GLN A 61 -14.84 64.72 3.73
C GLN A 61 -14.45 64.38 2.28
N ALA A 62 -13.19 64.64 1.94
CA ALA A 62 -12.64 64.24 0.65
C ALA A 62 -12.74 62.73 0.51
N ASP A 63 -13.17 62.30 -0.68
CA ASP A 63 -13.44 60.92 -1.07
C ASP A 63 -13.27 60.93 -2.60
N SER A 64 -12.04 60.65 -3.00
CA SER A 64 -11.56 60.91 -4.36
C SER A 64 -12.05 59.87 -5.36
N ASP A 65 -12.34 58.64 -4.94
CA ASP A 65 -12.87 57.54 -5.77
C ASP A 65 -14.35 57.19 -5.51
N SER A 66 -14.96 57.77 -4.48
CA SER A 66 -16.38 57.64 -4.13
C SER A 66 -16.80 56.25 -3.65
N ASP A 67 -15.91 55.52 -2.97
CA ASP A 67 -16.19 54.21 -2.36
C ASP A 67 -16.90 54.29 -0.99
N GLY A 68 -16.92 55.49 -0.39
CA GLY A 68 -17.53 55.78 0.91
C GLY A 68 -16.56 55.73 2.09
N MET A 69 -15.29 55.44 1.87
CA MET A 69 -14.16 55.70 2.75
C MET A 69 -13.55 57.05 2.36
N GLY A 70 -13.21 57.90 3.34
CA GLY A 70 -12.59 59.19 3.02
C GLY A 70 -11.09 59.08 2.80
N ASP A 71 -10.50 59.97 1.98
CA ASP A 71 -9.05 60.03 1.67
C ASP A 71 -8.13 60.01 2.91
N ALA A 72 -8.66 60.39 4.09
CA ALA A 72 -7.91 60.44 5.34
C ALA A 72 -7.78 59.09 6.07
N CYS A 73 -8.68 58.15 5.81
CA CYS A 73 -8.70 56.81 6.39
C CYS A 73 -8.65 55.70 5.34
N ASP A 74 -8.70 56.07 4.06
CA ASP A 74 -8.54 55.20 2.93
C ASP A 74 -7.06 54.89 2.68
N ILE A 75 -6.75 53.60 2.56
CA ILE A 75 -5.40 53.10 2.24
C ILE A 75 -5.12 53.27 0.75
N CYS A 76 -6.17 53.28 -0.07
CA CYS A 76 -6.14 53.37 -1.51
C CYS A 76 -7.02 54.52 -2.03
N PRO A 77 -6.68 55.80 -1.75
CA PRO A 77 -7.57 56.95 -1.97
C PRO A 77 -7.99 57.26 -3.42
N LEU A 78 -7.54 56.48 -4.40
CA LEU A 78 -7.83 56.68 -5.81
C LEU A 78 -8.44 55.42 -6.45
N ASP A 79 -8.69 54.38 -5.66
CA ASP A 79 -9.11 53.07 -6.08
C ASP A 79 -10.25 52.55 -5.19
N ALA A 80 -11.47 52.64 -5.74
CA ALA A 80 -12.67 52.27 -5.02
C ALA A 80 -12.78 50.77 -4.66
N ASP A 81 -12.01 49.92 -5.34
CA ASP A 81 -11.96 48.48 -5.05
C ASP A 81 -10.99 48.16 -3.89
N ASN A 82 -10.18 49.15 -3.46
CA ASN A 82 -9.18 49.06 -2.39
C ASN A 82 -8.15 47.93 -2.61
N ASP A 83 -7.40 47.63 -1.57
CA ASP A 83 -6.57 46.42 -1.46
C ASP A 83 -7.48 45.20 -1.18
N ALA A 84 -7.92 44.54 -2.26
CA ALA A 84 -8.95 43.51 -2.20
C ALA A 84 -8.46 42.19 -1.56
N ASP A 85 -7.17 41.88 -1.69
CA ASP A 85 -6.56 40.65 -1.15
C ASP A 85 -5.75 40.86 0.15
N ASN A 86 -5.53 42.11 0.56
CA ASN A 86 -4.81 42.57 1.74
C ASN A 86 -3.29 42.34 1.70
N ASP A 87 -2.67 42.47 0.53
CA ASP A 87 -1.22 42.36 0.34
C ASP A 87 -0.46 43.70 0.56
N GLY A 88 -1.20 44.80 0.69
CA GLY A 88 -0.68 46.16 0.88
C GLY A 88 -0.44 46.94 -0.42
N ILE A 89 -0.92 46.45 -1.56
CA ILE A 89 -0.91 47.08 -2.87
C ILE A 89 -2.37 47.41 -3.24
N CYS A 90 -2.59 48.62 -3.76
CA CYS A 90 -3.93 48.99 -4.22
C CYS A 90 -4.22 48.29 -5.55
N GLY A 91 -5.45 47.81 -5.73
CA GLY A 91 -5.86 47.03 -6.91
C GLY A 91 -5.61 47.72 -8.25
N ASP A 92 -5.65 49.06 -8.29
CA ASP A 92 -5.35 49.85 -9.49
C ASP A 92 -3.89 49.77 -9.98
N VAL A 93 -2.95 49.43 -9.09
CA VAL A 93 -1.53 49.27 -9.38
C VAL A 93 -1.01 47.85 -9.15
N ASP A 94 -1.85 46.98 -8.61
CA ASP A 94 -1.56 45.57 -8.39
C ASP A 94 -1.70 44.77 -9.70
N PRO A 95 -0.64 44.08 -10.17
CA PRO A 95 -0.74 43.13 -11.27
C PRO A 95 -1.68 41.95 -11.00
N CYS A 96 -1.88 41.60 -9.72
CA CYS A 96 -2.65 40.47 -9.24
C CYS A 96 -3.67 40.86 -8.15
N PRO A 97 -4.66 41.73 -8.45
CA PRO A 97 -5.52 42.38 -7.43
C PRO A 97 -6.36 41.46 -6.53
N ASP A 98 -6.47 40.19 -6.89
CA ASP A 98 -7.28 39.18 -6.19
C ASP A 98 -6.40 38.07 -5.56
N ASP A 99 -5.07 38.20 -5.60
CA ASP A 99 -4.12 37.19 -5.13
C ASP A 99 -2.90 37.79 -4.43
N ALA A 100 -2.93 37.73 -3.09
CA ALA A 100 -1.91 38.30 -2.24
C ALA A 100 -0.51 37.66 -2.41
N SER A 101 -0.43 36.51 -3.09
CA SER A 101 0.84 35.86 -3.41
C SER A 101 1.61 36.60 -4.50
N ASN A 102 0.91 37.40 -5.31
CA ASN A 102 1.43 38.09 -6.49
C ASN A 102 2.12 37.15 -7.49
N ASP A 103 2.71 37.75 -8.53
CA ASP A 103 3.63 37.10 -9.45
C ASP A 103 5.03 36.97 -8.79
N ALA A 104 5.23 35.85 -8.09
CA ALA A 104 6.41 35.65 -7.24
C ALA A 104 7.71 35.45 -8.04
N ASP A 105 7.64 34.90 -9.26
CA ASP A 105 8.79 34.58 -10.09
C ASP A 105 8.96 35.49 -11.32
N GLY A 106 7.99 36.37 -11.57
CA GLY A 106 8.04 37.45 -12.56
C GLY A 106 7.69 36.99 -13.97
N ASP A 107 6.89 35.94 -14.12
CA ASP A 107 6.53 35.34 -15.40
C ASP A 107 5.21 35.85 -15.99
N THR A 108 4.57 36.81 -15.31
CA THR A 108 3.29 37.44 -15.64
C THR A 108 2.04 36.61 -15.33
N VAL A 109 2.19 35.51 -14.61
CA VAL A 109 1.10 34.69 -14.05
C VAL A 109 1.02 34.94 -12.54
N CYS A 110 -0.19 35.14 -12.03
CA CYS A 110 -0.39 35.35 -10.60
C CYS A 110 -0.31 34.01 -9.85
N GLY A 111 0.32 34.00 -8.67
CA GLY A 111 0.59 32.79 -7.90
C GLY A 111 -0.61 31.87 -7.65
N GLY A 112 -1.82 32.42 -7.51
CA GLY A 112 -3.06 31.67 -7.30
C GLY A 112 -3.52 30.85 -8.51
N VAL A 113 -2.95 31.12 -9.69
CA VAL A 113 -3.20 30.39 -10.95
C VAL A 113 -1.91 29.86 -11.59
N ASP A 114 -0.77 30.04 -10.93
CA ASP A 114 0.55 29.62 -11.39
C ASP A 114 0.82 28.16 -10.97
N ASN A 115 0.95 27.27 -11.96
CA ASN A 115 1.29 25.86 -11.75
C ASN A 115 2.79 25.61 -11.48
N CYS A 116 3.63 26.64 -11.52
CA CYS A 116 5.02 26.62 -11.07
C CYS A 116 5.42 27.89 -10.29
N PRO A 117 4.96 28.06 -9.02
CA PRO A 117 5.06 29.32 -8.23
C PRO A 117 6.45 29.93 -7.98
N THR A 118 7.52 29.27 -8.42
CA THR A 118 8.90 29.70 -8.23
C THR A 118 9.76 29.59 -9.48
N ILE A 119 9.21 29.11 -10.61
CA ILE A 119 9.91 28.85 -11.86
C ILE A 119 9.09 29.39 -13.01
N ALA A 120 9.53 30.53 -13.54
CA ALA A 120 8.83 31.25 -14.58
C ALA A 120 8.47 30.38 -15.80
N ASN A 121 7.18 30.25 -16.08
CA ASN A 121 6.60 29.47 -17.16
C ASN A 121 5.27 30.09 -17.63
N SER A 122 5.36 31.27 -18.23
CA SER A 122 4.20 32.06 -18.70
C SER A 122 3.20 31.34 -19.63
N ASP A 123 3.60 30.21 -20.21
CA ASP A 123 2.75 29.34 -21.03
C ASP A 123 1.91 28.35 -20.21
N GLN A 124 2.27 28.11 -18.95
CA GLN A 124 1.56 27.28 -17.97
C GLN A 124 1.26 25.88 -18.54
N THR A 125 2.22 25.35 -19.30
CA THR A 125 2.11 24.00 -19.86
C THR A 125 2.14 23.00 -18.72
N ASP A 126 1.21 22.06 -18.76
CA ASP A 126 0.97 20.96 -17.83
C ASP A 126 0.53 19.78 -18.72
N SER A 127 1.50 18.97 -19.11
CA SER A 127 1.35 18.00 -20.19
C SER A 127 0.56 16.74 -19.76
N ASP A 128 0.64 16.36 -18.49
CA ASP A 128 -0.06 15.20 -17.92
C ASP A 128 -1.34 15.57 -17.13
N GLY A 129 -1.51 16.82 -16.74
CA GLY A 129 -2.68 17.34 -16.05
C GLY A 129 -2.70 17.10 -14.54
N ASP A 130 -1.55 16.92 -13.89
CA ASP A 130 -1.46 16.74 -12.42
C ASP A 130 -1.56 18.07 -11.63
N GLY A 131 -1.44 19.20 -12.32
CA GLY A 131 -1.50 20.55 -11.77
C GLY A 131 -0.15 21.16 -11.39
N VAL A 132 0.95 20.45 -11.63
CA VAL A 132 2.34 20.93 -11.61
C VAL A 132 2.72 21.23 -13.05
N GLY A 133 3.32 22.40 -13.30
CA GLY A 133 3.71 22.74 -14.67
C GLY A 133 4.97 22.01 -15.12
N ASP A 134 5.11 21.76 -16.44
CA ASP A 134 6.27 21.10 -17.06
C ASP A 134 7.63 21.71 -16.66
N ALA A 135 7.65 22.99 -16.28
CA ALA A 135 8.85 23.71 -15.88
C ALA A 135 9.37 23.32 -14.48
N CYS A 136 8.50 22.84 -13.60
CA CYS A 136 8.80 22.49 -12.22
C CYS A 136 8.44 21.05 -11.86
N ASP A 137 7.84 20.32 -12.80
CA ASP A 137 7.53 18.90 -12.70
C ASP A 137 8.78 18.03 -12.97
N PRO A 138 9.16 17.11 -12.06
CA PRO A 138 10.23 16.16 -12.32
C PRO A 138 9.89 15.12 -13.39
N CYS A 139 8.59 14.84 -13.62
CA CYS A 139 8.06 13.89 -14.59
C CYS A 139 6.90 14.48 -15.43
N PRO A 140 7.19 15.43 -16.34
CA PRO A 140 6.15 16.23 -17.03
C PRO A 140 5.12 15.46 -17.88
N ASP A 141 5.39 14.20 -18.17
CA ASP A 141 4.53 13.36 -19.02
C ASP A 141 3.79 12.29 -18.17
N ASP A 142 3.94 12.31 -16.84
CA ASP A 142 3.40 11.31 -15.91
C ASP A 142 2.84 11.91 -14.61
N ALA A 143 1.52 11.93 -14.52
CA ALA A 143 0.80 12.57 -13.43
C ALA A 143 1.03 11.92 -12.05
N ASP A 144 1.48 10.66 -12.01
CA ASP A 144 1.80 9.97 -10.75
C ASP A 144 3.28 10.16 -10.35
N ASN A 145 4.09 10.81 -11.20
CA ASN A 145 5.50 11.09 -11.00
C ASN A 145 6.33 9.81 -10.70
N ASP A 146 7.52 10.00 -10.11
CA ASP A 146 8.33 8.93 -9.53
C ASP A 146 7.72 8.43 -8.20
N ALA A 147 6.79 7.48 -8.32
CA ALA A 147 5.96 7.00 -7.21
C ALA A 147 6.77 6.21 -6.15
N ASP A 148 7.84 5.52 -6.55
CA ASP A 148 8.66 4.69 -5.68
C ASP A 148 9.97 5.37 -5.22
N GLY A 149 10.33 6.49 -5.83
CA GLY A 149 11.45 7.36 -5.45
C GLY A 149 12.80 6.87 -5.95
N ASP A 150 12.84 6.09 -7.02
CA ASP A 150 14.07 5.56 -7.60
C ASP A 150 14.75 6.53 -8.59
N GLY A 151 14.03 7.57 -9.02
CA GLY A 151 14.47 8.61 -9.94
C GLY A 151 14.07 8.38 -11.39
N ILE A 152 13.16 7.45 -11.66
CA ILE A 152 12.60 7.13 -12.97
C ILE A 152 11.10 7.46 -12.92
N CYS A 153 10.58 8.06 -13.99
CA CYS A 153 9.16 8.41 -14.05
C CYS A 153 8.34 7.14 -14.34
N GLY A 154 7.18 6.99 -13.70
CA GLY A 154 6.36 5.78 -13.78
C GLY A 154 5.92 5.41 -15.20
N ASP A 155 5.79 6.37 -16.11
CA ASP A 155 5.48 6.14 -17.53
C ASP A 155 6.61 5.44 -18.32
N VAL A 156 7.84 5.53 -17.84
CA VAL A 156 9.04 4.90 -18.43
C VAL A 156 9.71 3.89 -17.50
N ASP A 157 9.18 3.70 -16.29
CA ASP A 157 9.63 2.74 -15.30
C ASP A 157 9.03 1.36 -15.59
N ASN A 158 9.86 0.32 -15.72
CA ASN A 158 9.41 -1.05 -15.87
C ASN A 158 8.97 -1.71 -14.54
N CYS A 159 9.12 -1.03 -13.40
CA CYS A 159 8.57 -1.38 -12.10
C CYS A 159 8.05 -0.15 -11.31
N PRO A 160 6.98 0.53 -11.75
CA PRO A 160 6.54 1.82 -11.17
C PRO A 160 6.18 1.84 -9.67
N GLY A 161 6.13 0.67 -9.02
CA GLY A 161 5.84 0.53 -7.59
C GLY A 161 7.01 0.02 -6.75
N ASP A 162 8.13 -0.38 -7.37
CA ASP A 162 9.24 -1.07 -6.72
C ASP A 162 10.60 -0.61 -7.26
N ALA A 163 11.27 0.25 -6.49
CA ALA A 163 12.48 0.95 -6.89
C ALA A 163 13.58 0.06 -7.50
N ASN A 164 13.92 0.31 -8.76
CA ASN A 164 14.90 -0.44 -9.54
C ASN A 164 15.67 0.45 -10.53
N THR A 165 16.50 1.36 -10.00
CA THR A 165 17.28 2.36 -10.78
C THR A 165 18.13 1.83 -11.96
N ASP A 166 18.37 0.52 -12.05
CA ASP A 166 19.08 -0.11 -13.16
C ASP A 166 18.17 -0.60 -14.29
N GLN A 167 16.85 -0.61 -14.08
CA GLN A 167 15.80 -1.03 -15.02
C GLN A 167 16.14 -2.39 -15.65
N ALA A 168 16.62 -3.30 -14.81
CA ALA A 168 16.93 -4.65 -15.25
C ALA A 168 15.63 -5.35 -15.69
N ASP A 169 15.69 -6.01 -16.84
CA ASP A 169 14.61 -6.76 -17.47
C ASP A 169 15.31 -7.90 -18.24
N GLY A 170 15.40 -9.05 -17.58
CA GLY A 170 16.20 -10.20 -17.98
C GLY A 170 15.64 -10.90 -19.21
N ASP A 171 14.32 -10.97 -19.30
CA ASP A 171 13.61 -11.75 -20.31
C ASP A 171 12.95 -10.90 -21.42
N VAL A 172 12.93 -9.58 -21.23
CA VAL A 172 12.49 -8.56 -22.20
C VAL A 172 11.00 -8.60 -22.45
N ASP A 173 10.21 -8.64 -21.38
CA ASP A 173 8.74 -8.61 -21.41
C ASP A 173 8.12 -7.26 -21.00
N ASP A 174 8.96 -6.25 -20.77
CA ASP A 174 8.63 -4.90 -20.31
C ASP A 174 8.25 -4.79 -18.81
N ILE A 175 8.40 -5.87 -18.02
CA ILE A 175 8.33 -5.88 -16.55
C ILE A 175 9.75 -6.04 -15.98
N GLY A 176 10.13 -5.22 -15.00
CA GLY A 176 11.49 -5.29 -14.45
C GLY A 176 11.71 -6.47 -13.50
N ASP A 177 12.94 -6.98 -13.44
CA ASP A 177 13.34 -8.15 -12.62
C ASP A 177 12.92 -8.05 -11.14
N VAL A 178 12.76 -6.83 -10.61
CA VAL A 178 12.39 -6.58 -9.22
C VAL A 178 10.91 -6.83 -8.95
N CYS A 179 10.05 -6.58 -9.94
CA CYS A 179 8.60 -6.71 -9.85
C CYS A 179 8.02 -7.81 -10.78
N ASP A 180 8.89 -8.55 -11.48
CA ASP A 180 8.52 -9.66 -12.33
C ASP A 180 8.42 -10.99 -11.53
N ASN A 181 7.23 -11.57 -11.48
CA ASN A 181 6.97 -12.87 -10.86
C ASN A 181 7.50 -14.06 -11.67
N CYS A 182 8.10 -13.82 -12.85
CA CYS A 182 8.78 -14.78 -13.70
C CYS A 182 10.01 -14.19 -14.44
N ALA A 183 10.93 -13.52 -13.74
CA ALA A 183 12.16 -12.83 -14.23
C ALA A 183 13.03 -13.43 -15.37
N GLU A 184 12.80 -14.68 -15.78
CA GLU A 184 13.52 -15.36 -16.87
C GLU A 184 12.59 -15.89 -17.98
N THR A 185 11.27 -15.67 -17.88
CA THR A 185 10.23 -16.21 -18.78
C THR A 185 9.15 -15.17 -19.10
N PRO A 186 9.13 -14.61 -20.33
CA PRO A 186 8.31 -13.45 -20.65
C PRO A 186 6.82 -13.63 -20.36
N ASN A 187 6.26 -12.78 -19.51
CA ASN A 187 4.87 -12.82 -19.05
C ASN A 187 4.36 -11.43 -18.62
N ALA A 188 4.32 -10.49 -19.55
CA ALA A 188 3.84 -9.10 -19.33
C ALA A 188 2.45 -8.95 -18.68
N ASP A 189 1.63 -10.01 -18.60
CA ASP A 189 0.34 -9.98 -17.91
C ASP A 189 0.45 -10.30 -16.40
N GLN A 190 1.62 -10.76 -15.94
CA GLN A 190 1.96 -11.08 -14.55
C GLN A 190 0.88 -11.92 -13.87
N THR A 191 0.25 -12.82 -14.63
CA THR A 191 -0.81 -13.67 -14.09
C THR A 191 -0.22 -14.63 -13.06
N ASP A 192 -0.80 -14.63 -11.86
CA ASP A 192 -0.51 -15.54 -10.76
C ASP A 192 -1.87 -16.05 -10.26
N SER A 193 -2.22 -17.28 -10.65
CA SER A 193 -3.55 -17.85 -10.49
C SER A 193 -3.84 -18.38 -9.08
N ASP A 194 -2.81 -18.65 -8.27
CA ASP A 194 -2.95 -19.18 -6.92
C ASP A 194 -2.33 -18.30 -5.81
N GLU A 195 -1.72 -17.17 -6.19
CA GLU A 195 -1.18 -16.12 -5.33
C GLU A 195 0.03 -16.57 -4.49
N ASP A 196 0.88 -17.44 -5.04
CA ASP A 196 2.09 -17.94 -4.37
C ASP A 196 3.35 -17.09 -4.63
N GLY A 197 3.28 -16.15 -5.59
CA GLY A 197 4.36 -15.27 -5.99
C GLY A 197 5.19 -15.74 -7.19
N LEU A 198 4.87 -16.89 -7.79
CA LEU A 198 5.37 -17.34 -9.08
C LEU A 198 4.28 -17.12 -10.13
N GLY A 199 4.63 -16.53 -11.28
CA GLY A 199 3.66 -16.37 -12.35
C GLY A 199 3.33 -17.68 -13.07
N ASP A 200 2.12 -17.79 -13.62
CA ASP A 200 1.62 -18.94 -14.38
C ASP A 200 2.56 -19.37 -15.53
N ALA A 201 3.42 -18.46 -16.01
CA ALA A 201 4.35 -18.71 -17.10
C ALA A 201 5.59 -19.52 -16.69
N CYS A 202 6.01 -19.41 -15.43
CA CYS A 202 7.18 -20.07 -14.86
C CYS A 202 6.84 -21.01 -13.70
N ASP A 203 5.58 -21.04 -13.29
CA ASP A 203 5.06 -21.99 -12.32
C ASP A 203 4.68 -23.34 -13.01
N ASP A 204 5.27 -24.42 -12.53
CA ASP A 204 4.94 -25.78 -12.95
C ASP A 204 3.58 -26.24 -12.39
N CYS A 205 3.09 -25.57 -11.34
CA CYS A 205 1.87 -25.84 -10.62
C CYS A 205 0.91 -24.64 -10.48
N PRO A 206 0.44 -23.99 -11.58
CA PRO A 206 -0.26 -22.68 -11.56
C PRO A 206 -1.61 -22.58 -10.84
N LEU A 207 -2.06 -23.62 -10.15
CA LEU A 207 -3.36 -23.65 -9.45
C LEU A 207 -3.19 -24.23 -8.03
N ASP A 208 -1.96 -24.33 -7.57
CA ASP A 208 -1.56 -24.92 -6.31
C ASP A 208 -0.51 -24.09 -5.59
N PRO A 209 -0.91 -23.27 -4.60
CA PRO A 209 0.01 -22.33 -3.95
C PRO A 209 1.06 -23.01 -3.06
N ASP A 210 0.91 -24.32 -2.82
CA ASP A 210 1.90 -25.12 -2.09
C ASP A 210 2.95 -25.74 -3.05
N ASN A 211 2.77 -25.60 -4.36
CA ASN A 211 3.61 -26.15 -5.43
C ASN A 211 3.84 -27.66 -5.32
N ASP A 212 4.81 -28.16 -6.09
CA ASP A 212 5.44 -29.46 -5.88
C ASP A 212 6.31 -29.42 -4.60
N ALA A 213 5.66 -29.67 -3.46
CA ALA A 213 6.24 -29.50 -2.13
C ALA A 213 7.42 -30.45 -1.84
N ASP A 214 7.47 -31.61 -2.51
CA ASP A 214 8.53 -32.61 -2.30
C ASP A 214 9.44 -32.85 -3.51
N GLY A 215 9.16 -32.22 -4.65
CA GLY A 215 10.01 -32.18 -5.83
C GLY A 215 9.87 -33.40 -6.73
N ASP A 216 8.75 -34.13 -6.67
CA ASP A 216 8.51 -35.35 -7.44
C ASP A 216 7.94 -35.11 -8.87
N GLY A 217 7.56 -33.86 -9.16
CA GLY A 217 6.96 -33.42 -10.41
C GLY A 217 5.42 -33.45 -10.43
N VAL A 218 4.77 -33.65 -9.30
CA VAL A 218 3.31 -33.64 -9.12
C VAL A 218 2.92 -32.51 -8.17
N CYS A 219 1.99 -31.65 -8.60
CA CYS A 219 1.52 -30.56 -7.75
C CYS A 219 0.79 -31.10 -6.51
N GLY A 220 1.08 -30.55 -5.33
CA GLY A 220 0.52 -30.95 -4.04
C GLY A 220 -1.01 -31.10 -3.98
N ASN A 221 -1.76 -30.33 -4.77
CA ASN A 221 -3.23 -30.40 -4.82
C ASN A 221 -3.76 -31.65 -5.53
N VAL A 222 -2.95 -32.29 -6.37
CA VAL A 222 -3.24 -33.55 -7.08
C VAL A 222 -2.34 -34.68 -6.62
N ASP A 223 -1.28 -34.39 -5.87
CA ASP A 223 -0.40 -35.36 -5.26
C ASP A 223 -1.11 -36.12 -4.13
N ALA A 224 -1.03 -37.45 -4.22
CA ALA A 224 -1.58 -38.34 -3.22
C ALA A 224 -0.75 -38.34 -1.93
N CYS A 225 0.54 -38.02 -2.02
CA CYS A 225 1.49 -37.96 -0.93
C CYS A 225 2.36 -36.68 -0.94
N PRO A 226 1.79 -35.47 -0.67
CA PRO A 226 2.44 -34.14 -0.78
C PRO A 226 3.67 -33.85 0.12
N SER A 227 4.32 -34.88 0.66
CA SER A 227 5.44 -34.77 1.59
C SER A 227 6.44 -35.92 1.45
N GLU A 228 6.31 -36.77 0.43
CA GLU A 228 7.17 -37.93 0.17
C GLU A 228 7.84 -37.83 -1.21
N ASP A 229 9.02 -37.18 -1.24
CA ASP A 229 9.90 -37.09 -2.41
C ASP A 229 10.10 -38.44 -3.12
N ALA A 230 9.62 -38.56 -4.37
CA ALA A 230 9.69 -39.76 -5.22
C ALA A 230 11.12 -40.18 -5.64
N THR A 231 12.17 -39.69 -4.99
CA THR A 231 13.53 -40.26 -5.11
C THR A 231 13.66 -41.72 -4.60
N GLY A 232 12.57 -42.33 -4.12
CA GLY A 232 12.39 -43.77 -3.82
C GLY A 232 11.82 -44.63 -4.98
N PHE A 233 11.42 -45.88 -4.71
CA PHE A 233 10.76 -46.74 -5.71
C PHE A 233 9.25 -46.52 -5.65
N ASP A 234 8.76 -45.54 -6.42
CA ASP A 234 7.34 -45.35 -6.76
C ASP A 234 7.03 -46.17 -8.02
N ALA A 235 6.39 -47.33 -7.85
CA ALA A 235 6.22 -48.25 -8.98
C ALA A 235 4.95 -48.00 -9.81
N ASP A 236 4.02 -47.18 -9.33
CA ASP A 236 2.82 -46.79 -10.08
C ASP A 236 2.80 -45.33 -10.53
N GLU A 237 3.92 -44.60 -10.32
CA GLU A 237 4.14 -43.22 -10.76
C GLU A 237 3.04 -42.28 -10.21
N ASN A 238 2.65 -42.52 -8.95
CA ASN A 238 1.59 -41.77 -8.26
C ASN A 238 2.12 -40.71 -7.26
N GLY A 239 3.45 -40.63 -7.12
CA GLY A 239 4.17 -39.71 -6.23
C GLY A 239 4.59 -40.32 -4.88
N CYS A 240 4.07 -41.50 -4.51
CA CYS A 240 4.33 -42.10 -3.20
C CYS A 240 5.44 -43.17 -3.23
N ILE A 241 6.28 -43.24 -2.18
CA ILE A 241 7.30 -44.30 -2.07
C ILE A 241 6.68 -45.63 -1.63
N ASP A 242 6.92 -46.68 -2.41
CA ASP A 242 6.54 -48.03 -2.03
C ASP A 242 7.73 -48.80 -1.41
N ASN A 243 7.83 -48.98 -0.08
CA ASN A 243 9.05 -49.55 0.54
C ASN A 243 9.00 -51.01 1.06
N VAL A 244 9.16 -52.02 0.19
CA VAL A 244 9.60 -53.39 0.62
C VAL A 244 11.04 -53.75 0.22
N GLU A 245 11.81 -52.81 -0.35
CA GLU A 245 13.15 -53.04 -0.93
C GLU A 245 14.20 -53.61 0.06
N GLY A 246 14.10 -53.24 1.35
CA GLY A 246 15.02 -53.74 2.38
C GLY A 246 14.97 -55.25 2.59
N LEU A 247 13.79 -55.89 2.42
CA LEU A 247 13.67 -57.35 2.49
C LEU A 247 14.40 -58.02 1.33
N THR A 248 14.25 -57.50 0.11
CA THR A 248 14.90 -58.04 -1.09
C THR A 248 16.43 -57.96 -0.96
N THR A 249 16.95 -56.84 -0.43
CA THR A 249 18.39 -56.65 -0.18
C THR A 249 18.93 -57.65 0.83
N ILE A 250 18.23 -57.86 1.95
CA ILE A 250 18.64 -58.84 2.96
C ILE A 250 18.66 -60.25 2.36
N ILE A 251 17.63 -60.64 1.61
CA ILE A 251 17.53 -62.00 1.03
C ILE A 251 18.66 -62.27 0.03
N ASN A 252 19.01 -61.28 -0.81
CA ASN A 252 20.07 -61.41 -1.81
C ASN A 252 21.48 -61.48 -1.19
N THR A 253 21.71 -60.83 -0.05
CA THR A 253 23.02 -60.77 0.61
C THR A 253 23.33 -62.00 1.48
N LEU A 254 22.33 -62.83 1.79
CA LEU A 254 22.54 -64.10 2.50
C LEU A 254 23.31 -65.09 1.61
N PRO A 255 24.34 -65.79 2.11
CA PRO A 255 25.07 -66.76 1.31
C PRO A 255 24.24 -68.05 1.05
N ASP A 256 24.54 -68.76 -0.03
CA ASP A 256 23.70 -69.87 -0.54
C ASP A 256 23.63 -71.09 0.38
N ASP A 257 24.63 -71.24 1.26
CA ASP A 257 24.67 -72.24 2.32
C ASP A 257 23.71 -71.91 3.48
N VAL A 258 23.30 -70.64 3.60
CA VAL A 258 22.33 -70.13 4.56
C VAL A 258 20.92 -70.06 3.97
N LEU A 259 20.79 -69.86 2.65
CA LEU A 259 19.52 -69.82 1.94
C LEU A 259 19.71 -70.22 0.47
N SER A 260 19.17 -71.38 0.06
CA SER A 260 19.33 -71.88 -1.32
C SER A 260 18.69 -70.95 -2.36
N ASP A 261 19.26 -70.88 -3.57
CA ASP A 261 18.75 -70.07 -4.70
C ASP A 261 17.27 -70.26 -5.00
N GLU A 262 16.77 -71.51 -4.92
CA GLU A 262 15.35 -71.82 -5.12
C GLU A 262 14.46 -71.12 -4.07
N THR A 263 14.92 -71.08 -2.82
CA THR A 263 14.21 -70.42 -1.72
C THR A 263 14.36 -68.90 -1.77
N LYS A 264 15.54 -68.38 -2.14
CA LYS A 264 15.73 -66.94 -2.42
C LYS A 264 14.73 -66.46 -3.47
N THR A 265 14.66 -67.16 -4.60
CA THR A 265 13.75 -66.83 -5.71
C THR A 265 12.29 -66.81 -5.25
N SER A 266 11.86 -67.82 -4.50
CA SER A 266 10.50 -67.92 -3.98
C SER A 266 10.15 -66.81 -2.97
N LEU A 267 11.09 -66.47 -2.08
CA LEU A 267 10.91 -65.43 -1.08
C LEU A 267 10.88 -64.03 -1.73
N ILE A 268 11.84 -63.73 -2.60
CA ILE A 268 11.90 -62.47 -3.37
C ILE A 268 10.62 -62.28 -4.17
N SER A 269 10.12 -63.32 -4.84
CA SER A 269 8.88 -63.22 -5.63
C SER A 269 7.66 -62.77 -4.82
N LYS A 270 7.63 -63.04 -3.50
CA LYS A 270 6.55 -62.62 -2.59
C LYS A 270 6.75 -61.20 -2.08
N VAL A 271 7.99 -60.83 -1.80
CA VAL A 271 8.34 -59.44 -1.45
C VAL A 271 7.99 -58.52 -2.63
N GLU A 272 8.42 -58.87 -3.84
CA GLU A 272 8.05 -58.12 -5.05
C GLU A 272 6.53 -58.14 -5.34
N ALA A 273 5.83 -59.21 -4.96
CA ALA A 273 4.37 -59.23 -5.08
C ALA A 273 3.67 -58.34 -4.05
N ALA A 274 4.25 -58.22 -2.86
CA ALA A 274 3.81 -57.28 -1.85
C ALA A 274 4.07 -55.84 -2.29
N GLN A 275 5.27 -55.56 -2.84
CA GLN A 275 5.63 -54.27 -3.46
C GLN A 275 4.53 -53.84 -4.42
N ARG A 276 4.30 -54.63 -5.48
CA ARG A 276 3.23 -54.39 -6.47
C ARG A 276 1.82 -54.22 -5.91
N SER A 277 1.57 -54.60 -4.67
CA SER A 277 0.28 -54.37 -4.01
C SER A 277 0.26 -53.11 -3.15
N ILE A 278 1.40 -52.70 -2.58
CA ILE A 278 1.63 -51.40 -1.93
C ILE A 278 1.54 -50.30 -3.00
N ASP A 279 2.28 -50.47 -4.10
CA ASP A 279 2.25 -49.64 -5.33
C ASP A 279 0.88 -49.54 -6.03
N ARG A 280 -0.22 -50.00 -5.43
CA ARG A 280 -1.56 -49.96 -6.04
C ARG A 280 -2.65 -49.71 -5.00
N ASP A 281 -2.31 -49.26 -3.81
CA ASP A 281 -3.21 -49.10 -2.66
C ASP A 281 -4.03 -50.35 -2.35
N LYS A 282 -3.40 -51.52 -2.45
CA LYS A 282 -4.03 -52.81 -2.11
C LYS A 282 -3.42 -53.37 -0.86
N ASP A 283 -3.51 -52.62 0.23
CA ASP A 283 -2.95 -52.95 1.55
C ASP A 283 -3.31 -54.35 2.01
N ASN A 284 -4.59 -54.72 1.93
CA ASN A 284 -5.04 -56.07 2.26
C ASN A 284 -4.39 -57.17 1.40
N ALA A 285 -4.08 -56.87 0.13
CA ALA A 285 -3.35 -57.78 -0.75
C ALA A 285 -1.85 -57.78 -0.44
N ALA A 286 -1.24 -56.62 -0.16
CA ALA A 286 0.16 -56.47 0.23
C ALA A 286 0.46 -57.22 1.53
N ILE A 287 -0.35 -56.99 2.57
CA ILE A 287 -0.35 -57.73 3.83
C ILE A 287 -0.53 -59.23 3.57
N GLY A 288 -1.40 -59.61 2.63
CA GLY A 288 -1.56 -61.00 2.20
C GLY A 288 -0.26 -61.62 1.67
N GLN A 289 0.49 -60.88 0.83
CA GLN A 289 1.77 -61.33 0.27
C GLN A 289 2.88 -61.39 1.33
N LEU A 290 2.98 -60.38 2.22
CA LEU A 290 3.94 -60.37 3.32
C LEU A 290 3.66 -61.50 4.33
N ASN A 291 2.40 -61.82 4.60
CA ASN A 291 2.04 -62.98 5.41
C ASN A 291 2.40 -64.31 4.72
N ALA A 292 2.23 -64.41 3.40
CA ALA A 292 2.69 -65.56 2.63
C ALA A 292 4.22 -65.72 2.68
N PHE A 293 4.97 -64.62 2.64
CA PHE A 293 6.41 -64.60 2.85
C PHE A 293 6.80 -65.12 4.24
N ILE A 294 6.19 -64.59 5.30
CA ILE A 294 6.44 -65.01 6.70
C ILE A 294 6.17 -66.51 6.89
N ASN A 295 5.08 -67.03 6.30
CA ASN A 295 4.74 -68.45 6.40
C ASN A 295 5.79 -69.36 5.75
N GLU A 296 6.35 -68.95 4.62
CA GLU A 296 7.42 -69.70 3.97
C GLU A 296 8.73 -69.65 4.76
N VAL A 297 9.13 -68.48 5.28
CA VAL A 297 10.31 -68.36 6.15
C VAL A 297 10.18 -69.27 7.37
N ASN A 298 9.02 -69.28 8.02
CA ASN A 298 8.73 -70.18 9.14
C ASN A 298 8.87 -71.66 8.74
N ALA A 299 8.31 -72.06 7.59
CA ALA A 299 8.35 -73.45 7.14
C ALA A 299 9.77 -73.95 6.82
N GLN A 300 10.68 -73.06 6.44
CA GLN A 300 12.07 -73.39 6.10
C GLN A 300 13.03 -73.25 7.29
N THR A 301 12.58 -72.69 8.42
CA THR A 301 13.38 -72.51 9.64
C THR A 301 13.89 -73.85 10.19
N GLY A 302 15.19 -73.92 10.48
CA GLY A 302 15.85 -75.11 11.02
C GLY A 302 16.17 -76.18 9.96
N ASN A 303 15.77 -75.97 8.70
CA ASN A 303 16.15 -76.80 7.57
C ASN A 303 17.02 -76.01 6.60
N LYS A 304 16.41 -75.06 5.88
CA LYS A 304 17.06 -74.24 4.86
C LYS A 304 17.34 -72.80 5.31
N ILE A 305 16.89 -72.38 6.49
CA ILE A 305 17.11 -71.05 7.08
C ILE A 305 17.48 -71.22 8.56
N SER A 306 18.51 -70.54 9.04
CA SER A 306 18.82 -70.56 10.47
C SER A 306 17.73 -69.84 11.28
N SER A 307 17.51 -70.24 12.53
CA SER A 307 16.51 -69.59 13.39
C SER A 307 16.78 -68.09 13.60
N GLU A 308 18.05 -67.67 13.58
CA GLU A 308 18.45 -66.28 13.73
C GLU A 308 18.07 -65.44 12.49
N VAL A 309 18.36 -65.95 11.29
CA VAL A 309 18.01 -65.29 10.02
C VAL A 309 16.50 -65.27 9.81
N ALA A 310 15.81 -66.37 10.14
CA ALA A 310 14.36 -66.44 10.07
C ALA A 310 13.69 -65.40 10.97
N ALA A 311 14.16 -65.26 12.21
CA ALA A 311 13.63 -64.26 13.15
C ALA A 311 13.83 -62.83 12.63
N MET A 312 14.98 -62.53 12.04
CA MET A 312 15.25 -61.21 11.44
C MET A 312 14.33 -60.92 10.26
N LEU A 313 14.20 -61.84 9.30
CA LEU A 313 13.35 -61.66 8.11
C LEU A 313 11.87 -61.50 8.49
N ILE A 314 11.40 -62.30 9.45
CA ILE A 314 10.02 -62.22 9.95
C ILE A 314 9.79 -60.89 10.65
N ALA A 315 10.72 -60.45 11.51
CA ALA A 315 10.60 -59.17 12.21
C ALA A 315 10.54 -57.99 11.24
N TYR A 316 11.35 -58.01 10.18
CA TYR A 316 11.34 -56.98 9.14
C TYR A 316 10.02 -56.98 8.37
N ALA A 317 9.54 -58.15 7.92
CA ALA A 317 8.25 -58.26 7.22
C ALA A 317 7.06 -57.85 8.11
N GLN A 318 7.09 -58.19 9.40
CA GLN A 318 6.08 -57.76 10.37
C GLN A 318 6.13 -56.26 10.63
N ASN A 319 7.32 -55.64 10.56
CA ASN A 319 7.45 -54.20 10.67
C ASN A 319 6.81 -53.49 9.48
N ILE A 320 7.04 -53.97 8.25
CA ILE A 320 6.37 -53.44 7.06
C ILE A 320 4.85 -53.67 7.14
N ILE A 321 4.38 -54.86 7.52
CA ILE A 321 2.94 -55.11 7.71
C ILE A 321 2.36 -54.11 8.71
N ALA A 322 3.03 -53.86 9.83
CA ALA A 322 2.57 -52.91 10.83
C ALA A 322 2.59 -51.45 10.33
N GLN A 323 3.45 -51.11 9.37
CA GLN A 323 3.44 -49.81 8.69
C GLN A 323 2.25 -49.72 7.74
N VAL A 324 2.06 -50.70 6.87
CA VAL A 324 0.91 -50.78 5.95
C VAL A 324 -0.43 -50.78 6.72
N GLU A 325 -0.55 -51.52 7.82
CA GLU A 325 -1.76 -51.54 8.66
C GLU A 325 -2.01 -50.23 9.41
N GLN A 326 -0.97 -49.45 9.72
CA GLN A 326 -1.13 -48.14 10.37
C GLN A 326 -1.56 -47.05 9.39
N ASN A 327 -1.31 -47.23 8.10
CA ASN A 327 -1.69 -46.31 7.03
C ASN A 327 -3.18 -46.45 6.61
N ASP A 328 -3.84 -47.56 6.97
CA ASP A 328 -5.27 -47.86 6.66
C ASP A 328 -6.27 -47.36 7.75
N ILE A 329 -5.82 -46.47 8.66
CA ILE A 329 -6.59 -46.03 9.85
C ILE A 329 -7.23 -44.62 9.71
N PHE A 330 -7.07 -43.90 8.59
CA PHE A 330 -7.79 -42.63 8.38
C PHE A 330 -8.46 -42.52 7.02
#